data_AF-A0A7Y1T3Q7-F1
#
_entry.id   AF-A0A7Y1T3Q7-F1
#
_cell.length_a   1.000
_cell.length_b   1.000
_cell.length_c   1.000
_cell.angle_alpha   90.00
_cell.angle_beta   90.00
_cell.angle_gamma   90.00
#
_symmetry.space_group_name_H-M   'P 1'
#
loop_
_entity.id
_entity.type
_entity.pdbx_description
1 polymer ?
#
loop_
_entity_poly.entity_id
_entity_poly.type
_entity_poly.pdbx_seq_one_letter_code
_entity_poly.pdbx_strand_id
1 'polypeptide(L)'
;LCNYFQISYGEGHQTVHQFNFKDFCKTYKLPATKTYNGLLVLDRNSIISLNQRFSYRTSIQFICSNEEVFKYIEKHPNAEPAIKSLLRTYGGIFDFETKVNLELVASKANMDEKMLIAQLKTFQRDELITVELRNTDAEITFLKPREDEHTINPIAKFVEQQNQLKHDQANAVLDYIHNDTQCRSAQILSYFGETLKDDCGKCSVCLGTKPQNTSHSASIIQQQIIDLLRDKSLTSRQLVEALDCTTTEVMHNLTQLLESEHIILNATNSYQLK
;
A
#
# COMPACT_ATOMS: atom_id res chain seq x y z
N LEU A 1 18.34 -18.13 -8.94
CA LEU A 1 18.45 -18.48 -7.50
C LEU A 1 19.47 -19.59 -7.28
N CYS A 2 19.28 -20.77 -7.88
CA CYS A 2 20.19 -21.91 -7.72
C CYS A 2 21.65 -21.56 -8.06
N ASN A 3 21.88 -20.81 -9.15
CA ASN A 3 23.23 -20.34 -9.52
C ASN A 3 23.83 -19.35 -8.50
N TYR A 4 23.02 -18.58 -7.78
CA TYR A 4 23.52 -17.62 -6.78
C TYR A 4 24.05 -18.36 -5.55
N PHE A 5 23.34 -19.40 -5.12
CA PHE A 5 23.73 -20.25 -4.00
C PHE A 5 24.62 -21.44 -4.40
N GLN A 6 25.02 -21.54 -5.68
CA GLN A 6 25.86 -22.62 -6.21
C GLN A 6 25.28 -24.03 -5.94
N ILE A 7 23.98 -24.20 -6.11
CA ILE A 7 23.30 -25.49 -5.90
C ILE A 7 23.43 -26.35 -7.15
N SER A 8 23.98 -27.55 -6.99
CA SER A 8 24.10 -28.56 -8.05
C SER A 8 22.74 -29.13 -8.48
N TYR A 9 22.67 -29.71 -9.67
CA TYR A 9 21.46 -30.39 -10.14
C TYR A 9 21.11 -31.59 -9.24
N GLY A 10 19.82 -31.77 -8.93
CA GLY A 10 19.34 -32.80 -8.01
C GLY A 10 19.54 -32.50 -6.51
N GLU A 11 20.29 -31.44 -6.18
CA GLU A 11 20.63 -31.08 -4.80
C GLU A 11 19.75 -29.94 -4.26
N GLY A 12 19.93 -29.63 -2.97
CA GLY A 12 19.38 -28.42 -2.36
C GLY A 12 18.10 -28.62 -1.58
N HIS A 13 17.44 -29.78 -1.64
CA HIS A 13 16.24 -30.03 -0.84
C HIS A 13 16.51 -29.84 0.66
N GLN A 14 15.65 -29.06 1.33
CA GLN A 14 15.74 -28.65 2.75
C GLN A 14 17.01 -27.88 3.14
N THR A 15 17.81 -27.42 2.17
CA THR A 15 18.96 -26.56 2.48
C THR A 15 18.52 -25.13 2.76
N VAL A 16 19.14 -24.51 3.77
CA VAL A 16 18.82 -23.15 4.25
C VAL A 16 19.97 -22.22 3.90
N HIS A 17 19.67 -21.12 3.22
CA HIS A 17 20.65 -20.16 2.72
C HIS A 17 20.34 -18.75 3.21
N GLN A 18 21.37 -18.05 3.63
CA GLN A 18 21.26 -16.62 3.96
C GLN A 18 21.22 -15.83 2.65
N PHE A 19 20.27 -14.90 2.53
CA PHE A 19 19.96 -14.21 1.28
C PHE A 19 20.06 -12.69 1.44
N ASN A 20 21.03 -12.08 0.75
CA ASN A 20 21.09 -10.65 0.59
C ASN A 20 20.34 -10.25 -0.68
N PHE A 21 19.10 -9.79 -0.52
CA PHE A 21 18.21 -9.50 -1.65
C PHE A 21 18.76 -8.37 -2.54
N LYS A 22 19.35 -7.34 -1.93
CA LYS A 22 19.92 -6.19 -2.64
C LYS A 22 21.11 -6.61 -3.49
N ASP A 23 22.01 -7.41 -2.93
CA ASP A 23 23.17 -7.96 -3.64
C ASP A 23 22.75 -8.89 -4.78
N PHE A 24 21.76 -9.75 -4.55
CA PHE A 24 21.21 -10.62 -5.60
C PHE A 24 20.67 -9.81 -6.79
N CYS A 25 19.86 -8.78 -6.52
CA CYS A 25 19.32 -7.92 -7.57
C CYS A 25 20.43 -7.18 -8.34
N LYS A 26 21.47 -6.72 -7.63
CA LYS A 26 22.63 -6.05 -8.26
C LYS A 26 23.44 -6.99 -9.13
N THR A 27 23.72 -8.19 -8.65
CA THR A 27 24.52 -9.22 -9.32
C THR A 27 23.91 -9.63 -10.66
N TYR A 28 22.60 -9.84 -10.70
CA TYR A 28 21.88 -10.26 -11.92
C TYR A 28 21.19 -9.10 -12.66
N LYS A 29 21.39 -7.85 -12.22
CA LYS A 29 20.77 -6.64 -12.79
C LYS A 29 19.23 -6.75 -12.90
N LEU A 30 18.60 -7.31 -11.88
CA LEU A 30 17.16 -7.56 -11.86
C LEU A 30 16.39 -6.40 -11.18
N PRO A 31 15.22 -5.98 -11.70
CA PRO A 31 14.39 -4.96 -11.05
C PRO A 31 13.84 -5.47 -9.71
N ALA A 32 14.16 -4.79 -8.61
CA ALA A 32 13.83 -5.23 -7.25
C ALA A 32 12.37 -5.65 -7.08
N THR A 33 11.41 -4.82 -7.47
CA THR A 33 9.97 -5.14 -7.30
C THR A 33 9.56 -6.40 -8.06
N LYS A 34 10.04 -6.60 -9.29
CA LYS A 34 9.72 -7.82 -10.07
C LYS A 34 10.38 -9.04 -9.45
N THR A 35 11.64 -8.93 -9.05
CA THR A 35 12.38 -10.02 -8.40
C THR A 35 11.69 -10.48 -7.13
N TYR A 36 11.31 -9.54 -6.26
CA TYR A 36 10.65 -9.85 -5.00
C TYR A 36 9.31 -10.55 -5.23
N ASN A 37 8.48 -10.04 -6.14
CA ASN A 37 7.23 -10.71 -6.51
C ASN A 37 7.45 -12.11 -7.11
N GLY A 38 8.51 -12.28 -7.92
CA GLY A 38 8.90 -13.58 -8.44
C GLY A 38 9.27 -14.57 -7.33
N LEU A 39 10.03 -14.13 -6.32
CA LEU A 39 10.34 -14.95 -5.15
C LEU A 39 9.09 -15.32 -4.35
N LEU A 40 8.14 -14.39 -4.16
CA LEU A 40 6.85 -14.69 -3.52
C LEU A 40 6.01 -15.70 -4.32
N VAL A 41 6.08 -15.68 -5.65
CA VAL A 41 5.41 -16.70 -6.48
C VAL A 41 6.03 -18.07 -6.23
N LEU A 42 7.36 -18.17 -6.18
CA LEU A 42 8.04 -19.44 -5.86
C LEU A 42 7.73 -19.93 -4.44
N ASP A 43 7.64 -19.01 -3.48
CA ASP A 43 7.28 -19.27 -2.08
C ASP A 43 5.86 -19.85 -1.95
N ARG A 44 4.87 -19.18 -2.53
CA ARG A 44 3.46 -19.62 -2.52
C ARG A 44 3.24 -20.98 -3.17
N ASN A 45 4.08 -21.33 -4.15
CA ASN A 45 4.02 -22.61 -4.84
C ASN A 45 4.93 -23.68 -4.21
N SER A 46 5.44 -23.46 -2.99
CA SER A 46 6.25 -24.43 -2.24
C SER A 46 7.50 -24.91 -2.98
N ILE A 47 8.11 -24.05 -3.79
CA ILE A 47 9.41 -24.31 -4.43
C ILE A 47 10.53 -23.89 -3.49
N ILE A 48 10.36 -22.72 -2.87
CA ILE A 48 11.21 -22.20 -1.80
C ILE A 48 10.33 -21.81 -0.61
N SER A 49 10.95 -21.54 0.53
CA SER A 49 10.38 -20.77 1.62
C SER A 49 11.21 -19.50 1.81
N LEU A 50 10.57 -18.34 1.71
CA LEU A 50 11.22 -17.03 1.90
C LEU A 50 10.89 -16.47 3.29
N ASN A 51 11.85 -16.56 4.20
CA ASN A 51 11.74 -15.96 5.53
C ASN A 51 12.42 -14.60 5.56
N GLN A 52 11.63 -13.54 5.68
CA GLN A 52 12.16 -12.19 5.86
C GLN A 52 12.62 -12.02 7.29
N ARG A 53 13.93 -12.06 7.47
CA ARG A 53 14.57 -11.75 8.73
C ARG A 53 15.31 -10.44 8.53
N PHE A 54 14.64 -9.33 8.83
CA PHE A 54 15.22 -7.98 8.86
C PHE A 54 16.32 -7.80 9.92
N SER A 55 16.72 -8.88 10.60
CA SER A 55 17.75 -8.88 11.62
C SER A 55 18.93 -9.68 11.11
N TYR A 56 20.02 -8.97 10.81
CA TYR A 56 21.38 -9.49 10.76
C TYR A 56 21.57 -10.59 11.83
N ARG A 57 21.93 -11.80 11.43
CA ARG A 57 22.41 -12.82 12.38
C ARG A 57 23.87 -12.53 12.65
N THR A 58 24.13 -11.47 13.42
CA THR A 58 25.45 -11.27 14.00
C THR A 58 25.56 -12.16 15.23
N SER A 59 26.57 -13.02 15.31
CA SER A 59 26.90 -13.74 16.54
C SER A 59 28.22 -13.23 17.10
N ILE A 60 28.26 -13.06 18.42
CA ILE A 60 29.43 -12.55 19.15
C ILE A 60 29.64 -13.44 20.38
N GLN A 61 30.90 -13.77 20.66
CA GLN A 61 31.34 -14.33 21.94
C GLN A 61 32.62 -13.64 22.38
N PHE A 62 32.73 -13.30 23.66
CA PHE A 62 34.02 -12.90 24.24
C PHE A 62 34.85 -14.15 24.52
N ILE A 63 36.07 -14.18 23.97
CA ILE A 63 37.02 -15.29 24.13
C ILE A 63 38.09 -15.00 25.19
N CYS A 64 38.15 -13.77 25.69
CA CYS A 64 39.05 -13.33 26.74
C CYS A 64 38.35 -13.26 28.11
N SER A 65 39.14 -13.17 29.18
CA SER A 65 38.61 -13.02 30.53
C SER A 65 38.01 -11.63 30.77
N ASN A 66 37.09 -11.54 31.73
CA ASN A 66 36.45 -10.28 32.09
C ASN A 66 37.48 -9.20 32.50
N GLU A 67 38.56 -9.60 33.18
CA GLU A 67 39.64 -8.69 33.56
C GLU A 67 40.38 -8.10 32.34
N GLU A 68 40.61 -8.90 31.31
CA GLU A 68 41.26 -8.46 30.07
C GLU A 68 40.39 -7.47 29.30
N VAL A 69 39.07 -7.69 29.28
CA VAL A 69 38.11 -6.76 28.68
C VAL A 69 38.17 -5.39 29.35
N PHE A 70 38.19 -5.35 30.69
CA PHE A 70 38.29 -4.08 31.42
C PHE A 70 39.65 -3.39 31.23
N LYS A 71 40.76 -4.14 31.23
CA LYS A 71 42.10 -3.60 30.90
C LYS A 71 42.16 -3.05 29.47
N TYR A 72 41.46 -3.68 28.53
CA TYR A 72 41.38 -3.19 27.15
C TYR A 72 40.60 -1.88 27.07
N ILE A 73 39.48 -1.75 27.79
CA ILE A 73 38.71 -0.51 27.89
C ILE A 73 39.57 0.64 28.42
N GLU A 74 40.37 0.39 29.47
CA GLU A 74 41.28 1.41 30.04
C GLU A 74 42.31 1.92 29.01
N LYS A 75 42.82 1.03 28.16
CA LYS A 75 43.79 1.37 27.09
C LYS A 75 43.12 2.00 25.87
N HIS A 76 41.85 1.70 25.64
CA HIS A 76 41.09 2.16 24.47
C HIS A 76 39.73 2.75 24.89
N PRO A 77 39.68 3.99 25.41
CA PRO A 77 38.44 4.61 25.87
C PRO A 77 37.33 4.66 24.81
N ASN A 78 37.69 4.75 23.53
CA ASN A 78 36.74 4.76 22.42
C ASN A 78 35.99 3.41 22.23
N ALA A 79 36.53 2.30 22.76
CA ALA A 79 35.90 0.98 22.71
C ALA A 79 34.88 0.77 23.83
N GLU A 80 34.94 1.58 24.88
CA GLU A 80 34.10 1.47 26.08
C GLU A 80 32.60 1.44 25.78
N PRO A 81 32.04 2.33 24.93
CA PRO A 81 30.60 2.37 24.71
C PRO A 81 30.07 1.09 24.03
N ALA A 82 30.82 0.53 23.07
CA ALA A 82 30.43 -0.69 22.38
C ALA A 82 30.50 -1.91 23.31
N ILE A 83 31.63 -2.07 24.02
CA ILE A 83 31.84 -3.22 24.92
C ILE A 83 30.83 -3.19 26.06
N LYS A 84 30.63 -2.06 26.75
CA LYS A 84 29.64 -1.95 27.84
C LYS A 84 28.21 -2.19 27.35
N SER A 85 27.88 -1.75 26.13
CA SER A 85 26.54 -1.96 25.57
C SER A 85 26.27 -3.43 25.25
N LEU A 86 27.28 -4.17 24.77
CA LEU A 86 27.21 -5.62 24.57
C LEU A 86 27.02 -6.34 25.89
N LEU A 87 27.88 -6.09 26.88
CA LEU A 87 27.86 -6.74 28.19
C LEU A 87 26.56 -6.48 28.98
N ARG A 88 25.98 -5.29 28.85
CA ARG A 88 24.72 -4.94 29.52
C ARG A 88 23.48 -5.49 28.82
N THR A 89 23.55 -5.74 27.51
CA THR A 89 22.39 -6.18 26.73
C THR A 89 22.29 -7.69 26.62
N TYR A 90 23.43 -8.37 26.55
CA TYR A 90 23.50 -9.81 26.33
C TYR A 90 24.27 -10.49 27.47
N GLY A 91 23.53 -11.11 28.39
CA GLY A 91 24.12 -11.95 29.43
C GLY A 91 24.62 -13.28 28.87
N GLY A 92 25.65 -13.87 29.49
CA GLY A 92 26.23 -15.13 29.04
C GLY A 92 27.09 -15.05 27.77
N ILE A 93 27.40 -13.82 27.30
CA ILE A 93 28.19 -13.58 26.07
C ILE A 93 29.66 -14.04 26.16
N PHE A 94 30.16 -14.35 27.37
CA PHE A 94 31.46 -15.00 27.56
C PHE A 94 31.35 -16.53 27.41
N ASP A 95 30.25 -17.11 27.90
CA ASP A 95 30.09 -18.55 28.01
C ASP A 95 29.63 -19.17 26.68
N PHE A 96 28.81 -18.44 25.91
CA PHE A 96 28.20 -18.95 24.69
C PHE A 96 28.24 -17.95 23.53
N GLU A 97 28.33 -18.49 22.32
CA GLU A 97 28.06 -17.75 21.10
C GLU A 97 26.64 -17.16 21.12
N THR A 98 26.57 -15.83 21.18
CA THR A 98 25.33 -15.11 21.42
C THR A 98 24.90 -14.33 20.19
N LYS A 99 23.63 -14.49 19.79
CA LYS A 99 23.04 -13.73 18.69
C LYS A 99 22.77 -12.30 19.14
N VAL A 100 23.31 -11.34 18.39
CA VAL A 100 23.30 -9.92 18.70
C VAL A 100 22.61 -9.14 17.58
N ASN A 101 21.64 -8.31 17.96
CA ASN A 101 21.10 -7.26 17.11
C ASN A 101 22.03 -6.03 17.17
N LEU A 102 22.67 -5.71 16.04
CA LEU A 102 23.62 -4.59 15.93
C LEU A 102 22.95 -3.22 16.05
N GLU A 103 21.74 -3.05 15.52
CA GLU A 103 21.00 -1.79 15.60
C GLU A 103 20.65 -1.45 17.06
N LEU A 104 20.28 -2.46 17.84
CA LEU A 104 20.03 -2.30 19.28
C LEU A 104 21.30 -1.94 20.06
N VAL A 105 22.44 -2.52 19.70
CA VAL A 105 23.72 -2.20 20.36
C VAL A 105 24.21 -0.82 19.96
N ALA A 106 24.11 -0.47 18.68
CA ALA A 106 24.51 0.82 18.14
C ALA A 106 23.72 1.97 18.78
N SER A 107 22.41 1.83 18.91
CA SER A 107 21.56 2.80 19.59
C SER A 107 21.91 2.96 21.08
N LYS A 108 22.15 1.86 21.82
CA LYS A 108 22.57 1.92 23.24
C LYS A 108 23.98 2.48 23.43
N ALA A 109 24.87 2.24 22.48
CA ALA A 109 26.23 2.74 22.49
C ALA A 109 26.35 4.16 21.89
N ASN A 110 25.23 4.74 21.43
CA ASN A 110 25.14 6.04 20.77
C ASN A 110 26.14 6.20 19.61
N MET A 111 26.19 5.21 18.72
CA MET A 111 27.10 5.16 17.58
C MET A 111 26.38 4.68 16.31
N ASP A 112 26.95 4.99 15.15
CA ASP A 112 26.51 4.45 13.86
C ASP A 112 26.83 2.94 13.77
N GLU A 113 25.93 2.16 13.18
CA GLU A 113 26.10 0.73 12.96
C GLU A 113 27.40 0.40 12.19
N LYS A 114 27.78 1.22 11.21
CA LYS A 114 29.04 1.04 10.46
C LYS A 114 30.26 1.20 11.37
N MET A 115 30.22 2.15 12.31
CA MET A 115 31.29 2.36 13.28
C MET A 115 31.36 1.19 14.26
N LEU A 116 30.21 0.70 14.73
CA LEU A 116 30.12 -0.49 15.57
C LEU A 116 30.73 -1.71 14.87
N ILE A 117 30.39 -1.95 13.61
CA ILE A 117 30.96 -3.06 12.82
C ILE A 117 32.48 -2.94 12.68
N ALA A 118 33.01 -1.73 12.47
CA ALA A 118 34.45 -1.50 12.41
C ALA A 118 35.15 -1.80 13.76
N GLN A 119 34.52 -1.40 14.88
CA GLN A 119 35.02 -1.73 16.22
C GLN A 119 34.97 -3.24 16.50
N LEU A 120 33.89 -3.93 16.16
CA LEU A 120 33.79 -5.39 16.33
C LEU A 120 34.87 -6.14 15.55
N LYS A 121 35.19 -5.71 14.32
CA LYS A 121 36.32 -6.26 13.56
C LYS A 121 37.67 -5.99 14.23
N THR A 122 37.80 -4.85 14.90
CA THR A 122 39.01 -4.50 15.66
C THR A 122 39.15 -5.40 16.88
N PHE A 123 38.07 -5.60 17.65
CA PHE A 123 38.06 -6.51 18.80
C PHE A 123 38.35 -7.96 18.40
N GLN A 124 37.88 -8.39 17.22
CA GLN A 124 38.20 -9.71 16.69
C GLN A 124 39.68 -9.83 16.31
N ARG A 125 40.25 -8.82 15.66
CA ARG A 125 41.68 -8.78 15.31
C ARG A 125 42.56 -8.75 16.56
N ASP A 126 42.11 -8.07 17.61
CA ASP A 126 42.80 -7.96 18.89
C ASP A 126 42.50 -9.15 19.81
N GLU A 127 41.89 -10.22 19.28
CA GLU A 127 41.60 -11.50 19.95
C GLU A 127 40.74 -11.39 21.23
N LEU A 128 39.89 -10.35 21.32
CA LEU A 128 38.96 -10.19 22.43
C LEU A 128 37.66 -10.98 22.22
N ILE A 129 37.19 -11.03 20.98
CA ILE A 129 35.91 -11.64 20.61
C ILE A 129 36.06 -12.52 19.37
N THR A 130 35.18 -13.51 19.25
CA THR A 130 34.81 -14.10 17.96
C THR A 130 33.53 -13.44 17.49
N VAL A 131 33.49 -12.98 16.23
CA VAL A 131 32.30 -12.39 15.61
C VAL A 131 32.04 -13.00 14.24
N GLU A 132 30.79 -13.42 14.01
CA GLU A 132 30.28 -13.70 12.67
C GLU A 132 29.32 -12.59 12.26
N LEU A 133 29.73 -11.75 11.31
CA LEU A 133 28.88 -10.72 10.73
C LEU A 133 28.14 -11.28 9.51
N ARG A 134 26.85 -11.63 9.64
CA ARG A 134 26.02 -12.05 8.49
C ARG A 134 25.16 -10.88 8.00
N ASN A 135 25.53 -10.35 6.84
CA ASN A 135 24.84 -9.23 6.18
C ASN A 135 23.75 -9.75 5.23
N THR A 136 22.66 -10.26 5.79
CA THR A 136 21.56 -10.84 5.00
C THR A 136 20.20 -10.43 5.54
N ASP A 137 19.35 -9.95 4.64
CA ASP A 137 18.03 -9.36 4.95
C ASP A 137 16.91 -10.42 4.91
N ALA A 138 17.23 -11.64 4.46
CA ALA A 138 16.30 -12.74 4.34
C ALA A 138 17.01 -14.10 4.44
N GLU A 139 16.24 -15.15 4.62
CA GLU A 139 16.65 -16.56 4.60
C GLU A 139 15.78 -17.29 3.58
N ILE A 140 16.40 -18.06 2.70
CA ILE A 140 15.70 -18.90 1.72
C ILE A 140 15.94 -20.36 2.06
N THR A 141 14.87 -21.12 2.21
CA THR A 141 14.93 -22.59 2.29
C THR A 141 14.45 -23.18 0.98
N PHE A 142 15.18 -24.13 0.41
CA PHE A 142 14.74 -24.85 -0.79
C PHE A 142 13.83 -26.00 -0.40
N LEU A 143 12.58 -25.98 -0.87
CA LEU A 143 11.59 -27.02 -0.58
C LEU A 143 11.59 -28.14 -1.63
N LYS A 144 12.14 -27.86 -2.81
CA LYS A 144 12.37 -28.81 -3.90
C LYS A 144 13.86 -28.87 -4.25
N PRO A 145 14.37 -30.03 -4.70
CA PRO A 145 15.70 -30.10 -5.27
C PRO A 145 15.79 -29.26 -6.55
N ARG A 146 17.02 -28.96 -6.98
CA ARG A 146 17.26 -28.26 -8.25
C ARG A 146 16.99 -29.19 -9.43
N GLU A 147 15.78 -29.08 -9.97
CA GLU A 147 15.36 -29.73 -11.21
C GLU A 147 14.66 -28.69 -12.09
N ASP A 148 15.42 -27.74 -12.62
CA ASP A 148 14.96 -26.45 -13.16
C ASP A 148 13.61 -26.53 -13.93
N GLU A 149 13.50 -27.37 -14.96
CA GLU A 149 12.26 -27.57 -15.74
C GLU A 149 11.15 -28.32 -14.97
N HIS A 150 11.51 -29.38 -14.24
CA HIS A 150 10.53 -30.21 -13.53
C HIS A 150 9.91 -29.48 -12.33
N THR A 151 10.63 -28.53 -11.75
CA THR A 151 10.15 -27.71 -10.64
C THR A 151 9.22 -26.59 -11.11
N ILE A 152 9.47 -25.98 -12.27
CA ILE A 152 8.73 -24.80 -12.75
C ILE A 152 7.51 -25.18 -13.61
N ASN A 153 7.64 -26.17 -14.50
CA ASN A 153 6.58 -26.53 -15.43
C ASN A 153 5.23 -26.87 -14.78
N PRO A 154 5.17 -27.57 -13.62
CA PRO A 154 3.90 -27.86 -12.95
C PRO A 154 3.13 -26.61 -12.52
N ILE A 155 3.81 -25.51 -12.20
CA ILE A 155 3.19 -24.29 -11.68
C ILE A 155 3.00 -23.22 -12.74
N ALA A 156 3.69 -23.32 -13.89
CA ALA A 156 3.73 -22.29 -14.92
C ALA A 156 2.32 -21.88 -15.40
N LYS A 157 1.49 -22.86 -15.76
CA LYS A 157 0.11 -22.61 -16.21
C LYS A 157 -0.73 -21.89 -15.15
N PHE A 158 -0.59 -22.27 -13.90
CA PHE A 158 -1.32 -21.65 -12.80
C PHE A 158 -0.84 -20.21 -12.57
N VAL A 159 0.47 -19.96 -12.64
CA VAL A 159 1.04 -18.61 -12.53
C VAL A 159 0.59 -17.70 -13.67
N GLU A 160 0.55 -18.22 -14.90
CA GLU A 160 0.02 -17.50 -16.07
C GLU A 160 -1.45 -17.16 -15.89
N GLN A 161 -2.28 -18.11 -15.45
CA GLN A 161 -3.69 -17.88 -15.16
C GLN A 161 -3.89 -16.81 -14.07
N GLN A 162 -3.11 -16.86 -12.99
CA GLN A 162 -3.15 -15.85 -11.93
C GLN A 162 -2.71 -14.48 -12.43
N ASN A 163 -1.79 -14.41 -13.38
CA ASN A 163 -1.39 -13.15 -13.99
C ASN A 163 -2.49 -12.60 -14.91
N GLN A 164 -3.13 -13.48 -15.70
CA GLN A 164 -4.26 -13.10 -16.55
C GLN A 164 -5.43 -12.55 -15.71
N LEU A 165 -5.76 -13.21 -14.61
CA LEU A 165 -6.81 -12.73 -13.69
C LEU A 165 -6.53 -11.32 -13.17
N LYS A 166 -5.27 -10.99 -12.86
CA LYS A 166 -4.89 -9.63 -12.45
C LYS A 166 -5.05 -8.61 -13.57
N HIS A 167 -4.73 -9.00 -14.80
CA HIS A 167 -4.99 -8.14 -15.97
C HIS A 167 -6.48 -7.90 -16.15
N ASP A 168 -7.30 -8.96 -16.06
CA ASP A 168 -8.75 -8.86 -16.22
C ASP A 168 -9.37 -7.98 -15.13
N GLN A 169 -8.92 -8.11 -13.87
CA GLN A 169 -9.34 -7.25 -12.76
C GLN A 169 -8.96 -5.78 -12.97
N ALA A 170 -7.75 -5.52 -13.46
CA ALA A 170 -7.32 -4.15 -13.76
C ALA A 170 -8.14 -3.54 -14.91
N ASN A 171 -8.39 -4.32 -15.96
CA ASN A 171 -9.22 -3.91 -17.08
C ASN A 171 -10.67 -3.65 -16.64
N ALA A 172 -11.24 -4.49 -15.78
CA ALA A 172 -12.59 -4.26 -15.24
C ALA A 172 -12.71 -2.93 -14.48
N VAL A 173 -11.66 -2.51 -13.78
CA VAL A 173 -11.62 -1.18 -13.12
C VAL A 173 -11.52 -0.05 -14.16
N LEU A 174 -10.73 -0.23 -15.23
CA LEU A 174 -10.64 0.76 -16.30
C LEU A 174 -11.97 0.90 -17.06
N ASP A 175 -12.60 -0.22 -17.39
CA ASP A 175 -13.93 -0.27 -18.01
C ASP A 175 -14.96 0.41 -17.09
N TYR A 176 -14.91 0.12 -15.79
CA TYR A 176 -15.72 0.83 -14.82
C TYR A 176 -15.41 2.33 -14.81
N ILE A 177 -14.18 2.81 -14.96
CA ILE A 177 -13.96 4.27 -14.98
C ILE A 177 -14.53 4.90 -16.26
N HIS A 178 -14.30 4.28 -17.42
CA HIS A 178 -14.63 4.83 -18.73
C HIS A 178 -16.09 4.65 -19.17
N ASN A 179 -16.85 3.74 -18.55
CA ASN A 179 -18.23 3.48 -18.93
C ASN A 179 -19.22 4.47 -18.28
N ASP A 180 -19.52 5.56 -18.99
CA ASP A 180 -20.51 6.56 -18.58
C ASP A 180 -21.94 6.29 -19.09
N THR A 181 -22.22 5.09 -19.63
CA THR A 181 -23.53 4.78 -20.23
C THR A 181 -24.40 3.88 -19.34
N GLN A 182 -23.79 2.98 -18.57
CA GLN A 182 -24.51 2.09 -17.65
C GLN A 182 -24.50 2.63 -16.23
N CYS A 183 -25.59 2.42 -15.47
CA CYS A 183 -25.64 2.73 -14.04
C CYS A 183 -24.42 2.17 -13.29
N ARG A 184 -23.70 3.03 -12.56
CA ARG A 184 -22.50 2.65 -11.79
C ARG A 184 -22.77 1.51 -10.81
N SER A 185 -23.92 1.55 -10.13
CA SER A 185 -24.31 0.48 -9.20
C SER A 185 -24.58 -0.84 -9.91
N ALA A 186 -25.18 -0.81 -11.10
CA ALA A 186 -25.37 -2.02 -11.91
C ALA A 186 -24.04 -2.60 -12.40
N GLN A 187 -23.09 -1.76 -12.80
CA GLN A 187 -21.74 -2.19 -13.20
C GLN A 187 -21.00 -2.90 -12.05
N ILE A 188 -21.02 -2.32 -10.84
CA ILE A 188 -20.37 -2.91 -9.65
C ILE A 188 -21.03 -4.24 -9.28
N LEU A 189 -22.35 -4.30 -9.23
CA LEU A 189 -23.07 -5.53 -8.89
C LEU A 189 -22.76 -6.64 -9.90
N SER A 190 -22.78 -6.32 -11.20
CA SER A 190 -22.44 -7.26 -12.27
C SER A 190 -21.03 -7.84 -12.11
N TYR A 191 -20.05 -7.02 -11.72
CA TYR A 191 -18.69 -7.48 -11.45
C TYR A 191 -18.63 -8.52 -10.32
N PHE A 192 -19.48 -8.39 -9.30
CA PHE A 192 -19.61 -9.38 -8.21
C PHE A 192 -20.60 -10.51 -8.52
N GLY A 193 -21.10 -10.61 -9.76
CA GLY A 193 -22.05 -11.65 -10.18
C GLY A 193 -23.50 -11.40 -9.76
N GLU A 194 -23.82 -10.17 -9.35
CA GLU A 194 -25.15 -9.74 -8.94
C GLU A 194 -25.83 -8.91 -10.03
N THR A 195 -27.16 -8.94 -10.08
CA THR A 195 -27.94 -8.17 -11.04
C THR A 195 -28.80 -7.12 -10.36
N LEU A 196 -28.79 -5.91 -10.91
CA LEU A 196 -29.70 -4.85 -10.49
C LEU A 196 -30.95 -4.88 -11.39
N LYS A 197 -32.14 -4.85 -10.79
CA LYS A 197 -33.41 -4.84 -11.54
C LYS A 197 -33.64 -3.53 -12.29
N ASP A 198 -33.37 -2.42 -11.60
CA ASP A 198 -33.61 -1.06 -12.09
C ASP A 198 -32.41 -0.17 -11.80
N ASP A 199 -32.12 0.78 -12.68
CA ASP A 199 -31.06 1.76 -12.47
C ASP A 199 -31.17 2.46 -11.11
N CYS A 200 -30.03 2.66 -10.43
CA CYS A 200 -30.05 3.10 -9.03
C CYS A 200 -30.54 4.54 -8.80
N GLY A 201 -30.72 5.35 -9.85
CA GLY A 201 -31.24 6.72 -9.81
C GLY A 201 -30.36 7.77 -9.12
N LYS A 202 -29.27 7.36 -8.46
CA LYS A 202 -28.42 8.22 -7.61
C LYS A 202 -26.95 8.30 -8.02
N CYS A 203 -26.50 7.49 -8.97
CA CYS A 203 -25.11 7.53 -9.44
C CYS A 203 -24.89 8.61 -10.50
N SER A 204 -23.63 8.96 -10.77
CA SER A 204 -23.24 9.98 -11.76
C SER A 204 -23.88 9.76 -13.13
N VAL A 205 -23.92 8.50 -13.60
CA VAL A 205 -24.55 8.14 -14.89
C VAL A 205 -26.06 8.36 -14.85
N CYS A 206 -26.76 7.82 -13.83
CA CYS A 206 -28.21 7.98 -13.71
C CYS A 206 -28.65 9.44 -13.53
N LEU A 207 -27.81 10.26 -12.90
CA LEU A 207 -28.08 11.69 -12.76
C LEU A 207 -27.87 12.44 -14.08
N GLY A 208 -26.91 12.00 -14.91
CA GLY A 208 -26.65 12.56 -16.24
C GLY A 208 -27.65 12.10 -17.32
N THR A 209 -28.27 10.93 -17.15
CA THR A 209 -29.28 10.38 -18.08
C THR A 209 -30.72 10.73 -17.75
N LYS A 210 -31.00 11.51 -16.68
CA LYS A 210 -32.35 12.04 -16.45
C LYS A 210 -32.77 12.80 -17.71
N PRO A 211 -33.78 12.32 -18.45
CA PRO A 211 -34.34 13.13 -19.51
C PRO A 211 -34.87 14.40 -18.86
N GLN A 212 -34.64 15.54 -19.50
CA GLN A 212 -35.38 16.78 -19.27
C GLN A 212 -36.85 16.60 -19.69
N ASN A 213 -37.50 15.52 -19.25
CA ASN A 213 -38.88 15.17 -19.54
C ASN A 213 -39.78 15.79 -18.49
N THR A 214 -39.72 17.11 -18.40
CA THR A 214 -40.85 18.03 -18.23
C THR A 214 -40.30 19.42 -18.45
N SER A 215 -39.90 19.73 -19.69
CA SER A 215 -39.98 21.13 -20.12
C SER A 215 -41.46 21.51 -20.07
N HIS A 216 -41.95 21.91 -18.90
CA HIS A 216 -43.07 22.82 -18.86
C HIS A 216 -42.60 24.04 -19.66
N SER A 217 -43.36 24.45 -20.68
CA SER A 217 -42.99 25.64 -21.43
C SER A 217 -42.79 26.78 -20.44
N ALA A 218 -41.74 27.58 -20.62
CA ALA A 218 -41.43 28.70 -19.71
C ALA A 218 -42.67 29.56 -19.41
N SER A 219 -43.57 29.71 -20.39
CA SER A 219 -44.87 30.37 -20.26
C SER A 219 -45.79 29.78 -19.18
N ILE A 220 -45.85 28.45 -19.02
CA ILE A 220 -46.70 27.78 -18.02
C ILE A 220 -46.15 28.01 -16.62
N ILE A 221 -44.83 27.88 -16.45
CA ILE A 221 -44.16 28.11 -15.16
C ILE A 221 -44.33 29.58 -14.75
N GLN A 222 -44.16 30.51 -15.68
CA GLN A 222 -44.36 31.94 -15.42
C GLN A 222 -45.81 32.25 -15.00
N GLN A 223 -46.80 31.65 -15.67
CA GLN A 223 -48.21 31.82 -15.29
C GLN A 223 -48.50 31.28 -13.89
N GLN A 224 -48.00 30.09 -13.55
CA GLN A 224 -48.17 29.51 -12.22
C GLN A 224 -47.49 30.34 -11.12
N ILE A 225 -46.30 30.90 -11.40
CA ILE A 225 -45.64 31.84 -10.47
C ILE A 225 -46.50 33.09 -10.26
N ILE A 226 -47.02 33.68 -11.34
CA ILE A 226 -47.87 34.88 -11.27
C ILE A 226 -49.16 34.59 -10.48
N ASP A 227 -49.81 33.45 -10.71
CA ASP A 227 -51.03 33.07 -9.99
C ASP A 227 -50.77 32.85 -8.50
N LEU A 228 -49.66 32.19 -8.12
CA LEU A 228 -49.28 32.01 -6.72
C LEU A 228 -48.94 33.33 -6.01
N LEU A 229 -48.35 34.28 -6.73
CA LEU A 229 -48.00 35.60 -6.21
C LEU A 229 -49.19 36.57 -6.17
N ARG A 230 -50.33 36.23 -6.77
CA ARG A 230 -51.58 37.02 -6.69
C ARG A 230 -52.17 36.99 -5.28
N ASP A 231 -52.04 35.86 -4.58
CA ASP A 231 -52.66 35.66 -3.27
C ASP A 231 -51.75 36.13 -2.11
N LYS A 232 -50.43 35.99 -2.24
CA LYS A 232 -49.45 36.35 -1.20
C LYS A 232 -48.03 36.49 -1.74
N SER A 233 -47.22 37.31 -1.08
CA SER A 233 -45.78 37.37 -1.36
C SER A 233 -45.10 36.07 -0.91
N LEU A 234 -44.30 35.46 -1.79
CA LEU A 234 -43.64 34.18 -1.53
C LEU A 234 -42.13 34.27 -1.73
N THR A 235 -41.38 33.50 -0.95
CA THR A 235 -39.93 33.34 -1.15
C THR A 235 -39.64 32.35 -2.29
N SER A 236 -38.43 32.39 -2.85
CA SER A 236 -37.98 31.42 -3.86
C SER A 236 -38.14 29.98 -3.39
N ARG A 237 -37.87 29.69 -2.10
CA ARG A 237 -38.04 28.36 -1.51
C ARG A 237 -39.50 27.91 -1.50
N GLN A 238 -40.42 28.79 -1.10
CA GLN A 238 -41.85 28.48 -1.08
C GLN A 238 -42.43 28.28 -2.48
N LEU A 239 -41.92 28.98 -3.49
CA LEU A 239 -42.32 28.78 -4.89
C LEU A 239 -41.80 27.43 -5.43
N VAL A 240 -40.59 27.02 -5.06
CA VAL A 240 -40.04 25.70 -5.43
C VAL A 240 -40.80 24.56 -4.74
N GLU A 241 -41.30 24.75 -3.52
CA GLU A 241 -42.12 23.73 -2.82
C GLU A 241 -43.55 23.65 -3.35
N ALA A 242 -44.10 24.74 -3.89
CA ALA A 242 -45.47 24.81 -4.40
C ALA A 242 -45.60 24.41 -5.88
N LEU A 243 -44.48 24.38 -6.62
CA LEU A 243 -44.43 24.02 -8.03
C LEU A 243 -43.76 22.66 -8.20
N ASP A 244 -44.37 21.76 -9.00
CA ASP A 244 -43.75 20.50 -9.42
C ASP A 244 -42.65 20.75 -10.50
N CYS A 245 -41.68 21.62 -10.20
CA CYS A 245 -40.64 22.06 -11.13
C CYS A 245 -39.26 21.98 -10.48
N THR A 246 -38.20 21.91 -11.31
CA THR A 246 -36.83 21.92 -10.76
C THR A 246 -36.46 23.30 -10.22
N THR A 247 -35.61 23.36 -9.19
CA THR A 247 -35.12 24.62 -8.63
C THR A 247 -34.47 25.51 -9.69
N THR A 248 -33.78 24.91 -10.65
CA THR A 248 -33.14 25.61 -11.77
C THR A 248 -34.15 26.29 -12.70
N GLU A 249 -35.27 25.64 -13.00
CA GLU A 249 -36.32 26.19 -13.85
C GLU A 249 -37.07 27.33 -13.15
N VAL A 250 -37.39 27.17 -11.87
CA VAL A 250 -38.07 28.22 -11.08
C VAL A 250 -37.18 29.47 -10.97
N MET A 251 -35.90 29.31 -10.67
CA MET A 251 -34.97 30.44 -10.58
C MET A 251 -34.78 31.14 -11.94
N HIS A 252 -34.66 30.38 -13.03
CA HIS A 252 -34.55 30.96 -14.38
C HIS A 252 -35.77 31.81 -14.76
N ASN A 253 -36.98 31.31 -14.49
CA ASN A 253 -38.22 32.03 -14.79
C ASN A 253 -38.45 33.22 -13.86
N LEU A 254 -38.05 33.14 -12.59
CA LEU A 254 -38.07 34.29 -11.66
C LEU A 254 -37.15 35.41 -12.13
N THR A 255 -35.95 35.10 -12.63
CA THR A 255 -35.04 36.10 -13.19
C THR A 255 -35.67 36.80 -14.39
N GLN A 256 -36.28 36.05 -15.31
CA GLN A 256 -36.98 36.62 -16.46
C GLN A 256 -38.16 37.52 -16.08
N LEU A 257 -38.95 37.13 -15.07
CA LEU A 257 -40.09 37.92 -14.58
C LEU A 257 -39.67 39.21 -13.85
N LEU A 258 -38.50 39.19 -13.19
CA LEU A 258 -37.89 40.40 -12.61
C LEU A 258 -37.38 41.33 -13.71
N GLU A 259 -36.72 40.79 -14.73
CA GLU A 259 -36.23 41.55 -15.89
C GLU A 259 -37.35 42.17 -16.73
N SER A 260 -38.49 41.47 -16.86
CA SER A 260 -39.68 41.97 -17.52
C SER A 260 -40.56 42.86 -16.63
N GLU A 261 -40.13 43.16 -15.40
CA GLU A 261 -40.84 43.97 -14.39
C GLU A 261 -42.24 43.45 -13.98
N HIS A 262 -42.55 42.17 -14.17
CA HIS A 262 -43.85 41.61 -13.75
C HIS A 262 -43.91 41.33 -12.24
N ILE A 263 -42.76 41.14 -11.61
CA ILE A 263 -42.62 40.91 -10.16
C ILE A 263 -41.53 41.82 -9.58
N ILE A 264 -41.62 42.11 -8.29
CA ILE A 264 -40.63 42.87 -7.52
C ILE A 264 -40.25 42.12 -6.24
N LEU A 265 -39.06 42.47 -5.71
CA LEU A 265 -38.48 41.85 -4.53
C LEU A 265 -38.63 42.80 -3.33
N ASN A 266 -39.32 42.33 -2.29
CA ASN A 266 -39.61 43.12 -1.10
C ASN A 266 -38.43 43.17 -0.14
N ALA A 267 -38.48 44.10 0.82
CA ALA A 267 -37.49 44.23 1.90
C ALA A 267 -37.31 42.97 2.75
N THR A 268 -38.25 42.02 2.69
CA THR A 268 -38.20 40.72 3.37
C THR A 268 -37.69 39.58 2.48
N ASN A 269 -37.11 39.87 1.31
CA ASN A 269 -36.67 38.90 0.30
C ASN A 269 -37.79 37.95 -0.20
N SER A 270 -39.02 38.47 -0.26
CA SER A 270 -40.16 37.80 -0.88
C SER A 270 -40.49 38.47 -2.22
N TYR A 271 -40.92 37.66 -3.19
CA TYR A 271 -41.41 38.13 -4.47
C TYR A 271 -42.88 38.55 -4.32
N GLN A 272 -43.28 39.63 -4.99
CA GLN A 272 -44.67 40.03 -5.14
C GLN A 272 -44.90 40.56 -6.56
N LEU A 273 -46.16 40.56 -7.02
CA LEU A 273 -46.51 41.23 -8.28
C LEU A 273 -46.25 42.74 -8.16
N LYS A 274 -45.78 43.34 -9.25
CA LYS A 274 -45.56 44.79 -9.34
C LYS A 274 -46.88 45.55 -9.33
#